data_AF-A0AAC8X0S9-F1
#
_entry.id   AF-A0AAC8X0S9-F1
#
_cell.length_a   1.000
_cell.length_b   1.000
_cell.length_c   1.000
_cell.angle_alpha   90.00
_cell.angle_beta   90.00
_cell.angle_gamma   90.00
#
_symmetry.space_group_name_H-M   'P 1'
#
loop_
_entity.id
_entity.type
_entity.pdbx_description
1 polymer ?
#
loop_
_entity_poly.entity_id
_entity_poly.type
_entity_poly.pdbx_seq_one_letter_code
_entity_poly.pdbx_strand_id
1 'polypeptide(L)'
;MLNKIKFTLFAVGLLLTFCTPKNVQAETTSFSLSDLDSKGQITQEFIEDDTYHTISIQKDINPKNMQLHSFSGKLNNTYTVQHNKIGYYTAKYKIDITNSKITRAHSAQVVPKIGSISTKRLSRVSSSQANLFFSQKVALSQINRNIRSSIESGNILINVN
;
A
#
# COMPACT_ATOMS: atom_id res chain seq x y z
N MET A 1 -62.46 -4.51 48.50
CA MET A 1 -62.11 -3.28 47.75
C MET A 1 -60.97 -3.60 46.79
N LEU A 2 -61.26 -3.55 45.50
CA LEU A 2 -60.30 -3.68 44.40
C LEU A 2 -59.35 -2.48 44.44
N ASN A 3 -58.03 -2.70 44.35
CA ASN A 3 -57.12 -1.65 43.89
C ASN A 3 -56.23 -2.20 42.77
N LYS A 4 -56.49 -1.70 41.56
CA LYS A 4 -55.70 -1.93 40.35
C LYS A 4 -54.55 -0.92 40.35
N ILE A 5 -53.30 -1.37 40.29
CA ILE A 5 -52.16 -0.51 39.94
C ILE A 5 -51.41 -1.11 38.76
N LYS A 6 -51.09 -0.22 37.82
CA LYS A 6 -50.81 -0.44 36.41
C LYS A 6 -49.37 -0.89 36.14
N PHE A 7 -49.22 -1.63 35.04
CA PHE A 7 -47.98 -1.95 34.34
C PHE A 7 -47.10 -0.73 34.03
N THR A 8 -45.79 -0.86 34.20
CA THR A 8 -44.81 -0.21 33.31
C THR A 8 -43.62 -1.13 33.07
N LEU A 9 -43.56 -1.71 31.87
CA LEU A 9 -42.42 -2.45 31.34
C LEU A 9 -41.28 -1.44 31.06
N PHE A 10 -40.12 -1.60 31.70
CA PHE A 10 -38.92 -0.83 31.33
C PHE A 10 -38.16 -1.60 30.25
N ALA A 11 -38.46 -1.30 28.99
CA ALA A 11 -37.70 -1.80 27.85
C ALA A 11 -36.36 -1.07 27.80
N VAL A 12 -35.30 -1.70 28.30
CA VAL A 12 -33.93 -1.25 28.08
C VAL A 12 -33.58 -1.57 26.63
N GLY A 13 -33.76 -0.57 25.76
CA GLY A 13 -33.33 -0.62 24.37
C GLY A 13 -31.81 -0.71 24.29
N LEU A 14 -31.30 -1.91 23.98
CA LEU A 14 -29.92 -2.14 23.58
C LEU A 14 -29.70 -1.44 22.22
N LEU A 15 -29.13 -0.23 22.23
CA LEU A 15 -28.67 0.43 21.01
C LEU A 15 -27.48 -0.36 20.44
N LEU A 16 -27.78 -1.27 19.51
CA LEU A 16 -26.79 -1.82 18.60
C LEU A 16 -26.46 -0.73 17.58
N THR A 17 -25.42 0.06 17.85
CA THR A 17 -24.78 0.88 16.83
C THR A 17 -24.09 -0.06 15.85
N PHE A 18 -24.74 -0.31 14.72
CA PHE A 18 -24.10 -0.90 13.55
C PHE A 18 -22.99 0.06 13.08
N CYS A 19 -21.74 -0.27 13.42
CA CYS A 19 -20.58 0.35 12.81
C CYS A 19 -20.59 -0.10 11.34
N THR A 20 -21.02 0.78 10.43
CA THR A 20 -20.90 0.50 9.00
C THR A 20 -19.42 0.33 8.67
N PRO A 21 -19.03 -0.68 7.88
CA PRO A 21 -17.64 -0.82 7.47
C PRO A 21 -17.24 0.42 6.69
N LYS A 22 -16.24 1.15 7.19
CA LYS A 22 -15.61 2.27 6.50
C LYS A 22 -15.14 1.74 5.14
N ASN A 23 -15.71 2.24 4.04
CA ASN A 23 -15.25 1.92 2.69
C ASN A 23 -13.82 2.48 2.56
N VAL A 24 -12.81 1.62 2.69
CA VAL A 24 -11.41 1.99 2.47
C VAL A 24 -11.21 2.04 0.96
N GLN A 25 -11.37 3.23 0.38
CA GLN A 25 -11.10 3.46 -1.03
C GLN A 25 -9.59 3.33 -1.25
N ALA A 26 -9.19 2.30 -2.00
CA ALA A 26 -7.78 2.07 -2.30
C ALA A 26 -7.26 3.17 -3.23
N GLU A 27 -6.18 3.84 -2.84
CA GLU A 27 -5.57 4.89 -3.66
C GLU A 27 -4.71 4.25 -4.75
N THR A 28 -4.92 4.64 -6.01
CA THR A 28 -4.17 4.12 -7.16
C THR A 28 -3.41 5.22 -7.85
N THR A 29 -2.11 5.03 -7.99
CA THR A 29 -1.20 5.94 -8.67
C THR A 29 -0.53 5.25 -9.85
N SER A 30 -0.42 5.94 -10.99
CA SER A 30 0.34 5.45 -12.15
C SER A 30 1.64 6.22 -12.32
N PHE A 31 2.72 5.50 -12.66
CA PHE A 31 4.05 6.06 -12.90
C PHE A 31 4.58 5.62 -14.27
N SER A 32 4.89 6.59 -15.13
CA SER A 32 5.61 6.33 -16.38
C SER A 32 7.13 6.45 -16.18
N LEU A 33 7.89 5.69 -16.96
CA LEU A 33 9.35 5.82 -16.97
C LEU A 33 9.85 7.16 -17.51
N SER A 34 9.06 7.81 -18.36
CA SER A 34 9.35 9.15 -18.87
C SER A 34 9.40 10.21 -17.76
N ASP A 35 8.74 9.92 -16.64
CA ASP A 35 8.50 10.89 -15.57
C ASP A 35 9.54 10.75 -14.44
N LEU A 36 10.48 9.80 -14.57
CA LEU A 36 11.58 9.67 -13.64
C LEU A 36 12.51 10.88 -13.73
N ASP A 37 12.92 11.41 -12.58
CA ASP A 37 13.88 12.49 -12.49
C ASP A 37 15.29 12.05 -12.93
N SER A 38 16.25 12.98 -12.89
CA SER A 38 17.65 12.72 -13.24
C SER A 38 18.34 11.66 -12.36
N LYS A 39 17.75 11.31 -11.21
CA LYS A 39 18.20 10.27 -10.28
C LYS A 39 17.45 8.95 -10.47
N GLY A 40 16.54 8.87 -11.45
CA GLY A 40 15.72 7.70 -11.72
C GLY A 40 14.58 7.51 -10.71
N GLN A 41 14.12 8.59 -10.07
CA GLN A 41 13.07 8.57 -9.06
C GLN A 41 11.85 9.38 -9.49
N ILE A 42 10.67 8.92 -9.08
CA ILE A 42 9.44 9.70 -9.09
C ILE A 42 8.73 9.52 -7.75
N THR A 43 8.11 10.58 -7.25
CA THR A 43 7.34 10.58 -6.00
C THR A 43 6.01 11.29 -6.22
N GLN A 44 4.94 10.75 -5.67
CA GLN A 44 3.64 11.39 -5.59
C GLN A 44 3.16 11.45 -4.14
N GLU A 45 2.39 12.49 -3.85
CA GLU A 45 1.87 12.79 -2.52
C GLU A 45 0.35 12.92 -2.58
N PHE A 46 -0.32 12.45 -1.53
CA PHE A 46 -1.76 12.61 -1.36
C PHE A 46 -2.13 12.64 0.11
N ILE A 47 -3.36 13.06 0.41
CA ILE A 47 -3.90 13.14 1.76
C ILE A 47 -5.11 12.20 1.86
N GLU A 48 -5.11 11.35 2.89
CA GLU A 48 -6.23 10.44 3.22
C GLU A 48 -6.48 10.55 4.73
N ASP A 49 -7.73 10.83 5.14
CA ASP A 49 -8.11 10.99 6.55
C ASP A 49 -7.14 11.93 7.32
N ASP A 50 -6.88 13.12 6.78
CA ASP A 50 -5.92 14.12 7.31
C ASP A 50 -4.48 13.62 7.50
N THR A 51 -4.15 12.44 6.95
CA THR A 51 -2.82 11.87 6.98
C THR A 51 -2.16 12.08 5.63
N TYR A 52 -0.91 12.53 5.65
CA TYR A 52 -0.09 12.67 4.44
C TYR A 52 0.55 11.34 4.05
N HIS A 53 0.51 11.04 2.76
CA HIS A 53 1.04 9.84 2.16
C HIS A 53 2.02 10.21 1.06
N THR A 54 3.12 9.48 0.95
CA THR A 54 4.01 9.56 -0.21
C THR A 54 4.25 8.17 -0.80
N ILE A 55 4.09 8.05 -2.12
CA ILE A 55 4.46 6.86 -2.89
C ILE A 55 5.62 7.24 -3.79
N SER A 56 6.70 6.46 -3.76
CA SER A 56 7.83 6.65 -4.66
C SER A 56 8.24 5.37 -5.37
N ILE A 57 8.72 5.57 -6.59
CA ILE A 57 9.39 4.57 -7.41
C ILE A 57 10.78 5.07 -7.69
N GLN A 58 11.78 4.22 -7.44
CA GLN A 58 13.16 4.52 -7.75
C GLN A 58 13.78 3.37 -8.53
N LYS A 59 14.30 3.66 -9.73
CA LYS A 59 15.11 2.73 -10.49
C LYS A 59 16.43 2.47 -9.76
N ASP A 60 16.76 1.21 -9.53
CA ASP A 60 18.04 0.82 -8.94
C ASP A 60 19.13 0.92 -10.02
N ILE A 61 19.89 2.02 -10.00
CA ILE A 61 20.94 2.27 -10.97
C ILE A 61 22.18 1.49 -10.51
N ASN A 62 22.39 0.29 -11.05
CA ASN A 62 23.62 -0.45 -10.80
C ASN A 62 24.74 0.09 -11.72
N PRO A 63 25.79 0.75 -11.16
CA PRO A 63 26.86 1.34 -11.98
C PRO A 63 27.69 0.30 -12.75
N LYS A 64 27.64 -0.99 -12.37
CA LYS A 64 28.40 -2.06 -13.06
C LYS A 64 27.75 -2.53 -14.37
N ASN A 65 26.48 -2.21 -14.59
CA ASN A 65 25.73 -2.56 -15.80
C ASN A 65 25.38 -1.33 -16.63
N MET A 66 26.23 -0.29 -16.57
CA MET A 66 26.13 0.91 -17.41
C MET A 66 26.49 0.62 -18.89
N GLN A 67 26.20 -0.58 -19.39
CA GLN A 67 26.19 -0.87 -20.82
C GLN A 67 24.86 -0.35 -21.36
N LEU A 68 24.90 0.86 -21.90
CA LEU A 68 23.96 1.39 -22.88
C LEU A 68 22.53 0.81 -22.75
N HIS A 69 21.92 0.92 -21.56
CA HIS A 69 20.50 0.63 -21.40
C HIS A 69 19.77 1.77 -22.09
N SER A 70 19.65 1.63 -23.42
CA SER A 70 18.81 2.44 -24.26
C SER A 70 17.51 2.66 -23.49
N PHE A 71 17.08 3.93 -23.42
CA PHE A 71 15.71 4.32 -23.08
C PHE A 71 14.72 3.76 -24.12
N SER A 72 14.88 2.50 -24.55
CA SER A 72 13.79 1.72 -25.09
C SER A 72 12.71 1.82 -24.01
N GLY A 73 11.54 2.36 -24.33
CA GLY A 73 10.44 2.61 -23.40
C GLY A 73 9.84 1.35 -22.75
N LYS A 74 10.64 0.29 -22.57
CA LYS A 74 10.33 -0.97 -21.90
C LYS A 74 10.89 -0.95 -20.49
N LEU A 75 10.05 -1.32 -19.54
CA LEU A 75 10.43 -1.56 -18.15
C LEU A 75 11.40 -2.74 -18.08
N ASN A 76 12.67 -2.46 -17.76
CA ASN A 76 13.79 -3.41 -17.84
C ASN A 76 14.84 -3.19 -16.74
N ASN A 77 14.41 -3.00 -15.49
CA ASN A 77 15.31 -2.76 -14.37
C ASN A 77 14.71 -3.30 -13.07
N THR A 78 15.51 -3.26 -12.01
CA THR A 78 15.00 -3.34 -10.64
C THR A 78 14.45 -1.97 -10.23
N TYR A 79 13.26 -1.96 -9.66
CA TYR A 79 12.62 -0.76 -9.12
C TYR A 79 12.32 -0.96 -7.64
N THR A 80 12.67 0.02 -6.83
CA THR A 80 12.24 0.11 -5.44
C THR A 80 10.91 0.83 -5.39
N VAL A 81 9.90 0.16 -4.83
CA VAL A 81 8.58 0.70 -4.51
C VAL A 81 8.60 1.08 -3.04
N GLN A 82 8.22 2.30 -2.72
CA GLN A 82 8.11 2.76 -1.34
C GLN A 82 6.79 3.49 -1.12
N HIS A 83 6.16 3.21 0.01
CA HIS A 83 5.02 3.95 0.53
C HIS A 83 5.30 4.38 1.96
N ASN A 84 5.06 5.65 2.25
CA ASN A 84 5.21 6.23 3.57
C ASN A 84 3.88 6.90 3.95
N LYS A 85 3.19 6.31 4.93
CA LYS A 85 2.05 6.94 5.61
C LYS A 85 2.60 7.69 6.82
N ILE A 86 2.63 9.02 6.76
CA ILE A 86 3.31 9.88 7.74
C ILE A 86 2.73 9.63 9.14
N GLY A 87 3.61 9.41 10.13
CA GLY A 87 3.23 9.06 11.49
C GLY A 87 2.89 7.57 11.72
N TYR A 88 2.65 6.78 10.66
CA TYR A 88 2.20 5.39 10.80
C TYR A 88 3.29 4.37 10.46
N TYR A 89 3.79 4.37 9.22
CA TYR A 89 4.78 3.41 8.76
C TYR A 89 5.53 3.89 7.51
N THR A 90 6.63 3.21 7.23
CA THR A 90 7.30 3.23 5.93
C THR A 90 7.48 1.80 5.45
N ALA A 91 6.95 1.49 4.27
CA ALA A 91 7.03 0.18 3.65
C ALA A 91 7.74 0.30 2.31
N LYS A 92 8.65 -0.62 2.02
CA LYS A 92 9.34 -0.68 0.74
C LYS A 92 9.66 -2.10 0.32
N TYR A 93 9.78 -2.30 -0.97
CA TYR A 93 10.24 -3.56 -1.56
C TYR A 93 10.80 -3.30 -2.95
N LYS A 94 11.42 -4.32 -3.53
CA LYS A 94 11.97 -4.27 -4.89
C LYS A 94 11.21 -5.20 -5.81
N ILE A 95 11.01 -4.76 -7.05
CA ILE A 95 10.54 -5.58 -8.16
C ILE A 95 11.58 -5.58 -9.27
N ASP A 96 11.94 -6.77 -9.74
CA ASP A 96 12.75 -6.92 -10.94
C ASP A 96 11.82 -7.03 -12.13
N ILE A 97 12.03 -6.20 -13.15
CA ILE A 97 11.23 -6.18 -14.37
C ILE A 97 12.12 -6.49 -15.57
N THR A 98 11.69 -7.43 -16.41
CA THR A 98 12.33 -7.76 -17.69
C THR A 98 11.25 -7.97 -18.74
N ASN A 99 11.43 -7.33 -19.90
CA ASN A 99 10.47 -7.24 -20.99
C ASN A 99 9.07 -6.84 -20.50
N SER A 100 9.00 -5.82 -19.64
CA SER A 100 7.76 -5.34 -19.02
C SER A 100 6.98 -6.40 -18.23
N LYS A 101 7.68 -7.42 -17.72
CA LYS A 101 7.13 -8.44 -16.82
C LYS A 101 7.90 -8.45 -15.51
N ILE A 102 7.18 -8.47 -14.40
CA ILE A 102 7.74 -8.71 -13.07
C ILE A 102 8.25 -10.15 -13.04
N THR A 103 9.55 -10.30 -12.88
CA THR A 103 10.22 -11.61 -12.76
C THR A 103 10.45 -11.98 -11.30
N ARG A 104 10.65 -10.99 -10.43
CA ARG A 104 10.88 -11.19 -9.00
C ARG A 104 10.32 -10.05 -8.16
N ALA A 105 9.85 -10.36 -6.97
CA ALA A 105 9.54 -9.40 -5.91
C ALA A 105 10.32 -9.79 -4.66
N HIS A 106 11.13 -8.88 -4.11
CA HIS A 106 12.05 -9.20 -3.02
C HIS A 106 12.36 -7.99 -2.12
N SER A 107 13.25 -8.20 -1.13
CA SER A 107 13.77 -7.14 -0.23
C SER A 107 12.68 -6.34 0.50
N ALA A 108 11.62 -7.02 0.92
CA ALA A 108 10.52 -6.40 1.66
C ALA A 108 10.96 -5.88 3.04
N GLN A 109 10.78 -4.59 3.28
CA GLN A 109 11.00 -3.94 4.56
C GLN A 109 9.76 -3.12 4.93
N VAL A 110 9.31 -3.26 6.17
CA VAL A 110 8.25 -2.43 6.75
C VAL A 110 8.75 -1.97 8.10
N VAL A 111 8.76 -0.66 8.31
CA VAL A 111 9.19 0.00 9.55
C VAL A 111 7.98 0.73 10.12
N PRO A 112 7.44 0.28 11.27
CA PRO A 112 6.37 1.01 11.95
C PRO A 112 6.95 2.28 12.58
N LYS A 113 6.23 3.39 12.47
CA LYS A 113 6.47 4.63 13.25
C LYS A 113 5.62 4.62 14.52
N ILE A 114 4.43 4.03 14.46
CA ILE A 114 3.57 3.76 15.60
C ILE A 114 3.21 2.27 15.66
N GLY A 115 3.13 1.72 16.87
CA GLY A 115 2.75 0.33 17.07
C GLY A 115 3.81 -0.67 16.58
N SER A 116 3.38 -1.83 16.11
CA SER A 116 4.28 -2.90 15.65
C SER A 116 3.76 -3.62 14.41
N ILE A 117 4.64 -4.30 13.67
CA ILE A 117 4.26 -5.13 12.52
C ILE A 117 4.15 -6.58 12.99
N SER A 118 2.96 -7.17 12.88
CA SER A 118 2.70 -8.55 13.29
C SER A 118 2.87 -9.57 12.17
N THR A 119 2.59 -9.18 10.93
CA THR A 119 2.78 -10.03 9.75
C THR A 119 3.37 -9.23 8.61
N LYS A 120 4.14 -9.88 7.74
CA LYS A 120 4.68 -9.29 6.51
C LYS A 120 4.85 -10.38 5.47
N ARG A 121 4.27 -10.19 4.29
CA ARG A 121 4.38 -11.10 3.16
C ARG A 121 4.51 -10.30 1.87
N LEU A 122 5.61 -10.53 1.15
CA LEU A 122 5.75 -10.08 -0.24
C LEU A 122 5.55 -11.27 -1.16
N SER A 123 4.82 -11.08 -2.25
CA SER A 123 4.63 -12.12 -3.26
C SER A 123 4.57 -11.53 -4.64
N ARG A 124 5.18 -12.21 -5.60
CA ARG A 124 4.90 -12.01 -7.02
C ARG A 124 3.62 -12.79 -7.33
N VAL A 125 2.52 -12.08 -7.57
CA VAL A 125 1.20 -12.68 -7.81
C VAL A 125 1.10 -13.18 -9.24
N SER A 126 1.66 -12.44 -10.20
CA SER A 126 1.70 -12.81 -11.62
C SER A 126 2.93 -12.22 -12.31
N SER A 127 3.03 -12.34 -13.64
CA SER A 127 4.07 -11.61 -14.41
C SER A 127 3.80 -10.11 -14.50
N SER A 128 2.62 -9.64 -14.13
CA SER A 128 2.26 -8.22 -14.17
C SER A 128 2.03 -7.64 -12.79
N GLN A 129 1.98 -8.45 -11.73
CA GLN A 129 1.58 -7.99 -10.40
C GLN A 129 2.46 -8.54 -9.26
N ALA A 130 2.83 -7.64 -8.34
CA ALA A 130 3.44 -7.95 -7.06
C ALA A 130 2.62 -7.32 -5.92
N ASN A 131 2.68 -7.93 -4.73
CA ASN A 131 1.86 -7.52 -3.61
C ASN A 131 2.62 -7.66 -2.29
N LEU A 132 2.73 -6.55 -1.56
CA LEU A 132 3.24 -6.50 -0.18
C LEU A 132 2.05 -6.35 0.77
N PHE A 133 1.78 -7.41 1.52
CA PHE A 133 0.81 -7.42 2.61
C PHE A 133 1.52 -7.32 3.95
N PHE A 134 0.99 -6.54 4.88
CA PHE A 134 1.45 -6.55 6.27
C PHE A 134 0.33 -6.15 7.22
N SER A 135 0.40 -6.64 8.45
CA SER A 135 -0.52 -6.24 9.51
C SER A 135 0.22 -5.34 10.50
N GLN A 136 -0.34 -4.16 10.77
CA GLN A 136 0.15 -3.23 11.78
C GLN A 136 -0.77 -3.29 12.99
N LYS A 137 -0.22 -3.55 14.17
CA LYS A 137 -0.93 -3.44 15.45
C LYS A 137 -0.74 -2.04 16.01
N VAL A 138 -1.82 -1.31 16.22
CA VAL A 138 -1.84 0.03 16.83
C VAL A 138 -2.86 0.00 17.97
N ALA A 139 -2.39 0.24 19.20
CA ALA A 139 -3.18 0.06 20.41
C ALA A 139 -3.87 -1.33 20.44
N LEU A 140 -5.20 -1.35 20.54
CA LEU A 140 -6.01 -2.58 20.60
C LEU A 140 -6.49 -3.06 19.22
N SER A 141 -6.09 -2.38 18.15
CA SER A 141 -6.54 -2.67 16.78
C SER A 141 -5.43 -3.26 15.93
N GLN A 142 -5.80 -4.16 15.01
CA GLN A 142 -4.92 -4.63 13.95
C GLN A 142 -5.43 -4.10 12.61
N ILE A 143 -4.57 -3.40 11.88
CA ILE A 143 -4.86 -2.84 10.57
C ILE A 143 -4.10 -3.66 9.54
N ASN A 144 -4.82 -4.27 8.61
CA ASN A 144 -4.21 -4.96 7.49
C ASN A 144 -3.95 -3.96 6.37
N ARG A 145 -2.75 -4.00 5.81
CA ARG A 145 -2.28 -3.09 4.78
C ARG A 145 -1.81 -3.86 3.55
N ASN A 146 -2.00 -3.26 2.40
CA ASN A 146 -1.62 -3.83 1.12
C ASN A 146 -1.02 -2.77 0.19
N ILE A 147 0.16 -3.07 -0.36
CA ILE A 147 0.78 -2.26 -1.42
C ILE A 147 0.96 -3.17 -2.63
N ARG A 148 0.21 -2.89 -3.69
CA ARG A 148 0.23 -3.64 -4.94
C ARG A 148 0.97 -2.85 -6.01
N SER A 149 1.89 -3.50 -6.69
CA SER A 149 2.47 -2.99 -7.95
C SER A 149 1.93 -3.79 -9.12
N SER A 150 1.49 -3.11 -10.15
CA SER A 150 1.03 -3.67 -11.42
C SER A 150 1.78 -3.05 -12.59
N ILE A 151 1.97 -3.81 -13.68
CA ILE A 151 2.48 -3.29 -14.95
C ILE A 151 1.33 -3.21 -15.95
N GLU A 152 1.03 -2.01 -16.44
CA GLU A 152 0.02 -1.77 -17.47
C GLU A 152 0.53 -0.77 -18.50
N SER A 153 0.48 -1.14 -19.78
CA SER A 153 0.84 -0.25 -20.90
C SER A 153 2.20 0.46 -20.77
N GLY A 154 3.19 -0.22 -20.18
CA GLY A 154 4.54 0.34 -19.98
C GLY A 154 4.71 1.18 -18.70
N ASN A 155 3.66 1.33 -17.90
CA ASN A 155 3.67 2.03 -16.63
C ASN A 155 3.72 1.06 -15.45
N ILE A 156 4.23 1.55 -14.32
CA ILE A 156 4.08 0.89 -13.03
C ILE A 156 2.93 1.56 -12.30
N LEU A 157 1.87 0.82 -12.00
CA LEU A 157 0.74 1.29 -11.19
C LEU A 157 0.92 0.79 -9.77
N ILE A 158 0.76 1.67 -8.80
CA ILE A 158 0.82 1.37 -7.38
C ILE A 158 -0.55 1.61 -6.76
N ASN A 159 -1.10 0.59 -6.13
CA ASN A 159 -2.34 0.67 -5.36
C ASN A 159 -2.05 0.41 -3.88
N VAL A 160 -2.54 1.28 -3.00
CA VAL A 160 -2.36 1.17 -1.54
C VAL A 160 -3.70 1.11 -0.82
N ASN A 161 -3.78 0.25 0.20
CA ASN A 161 -4.93 0.04 1.08
C ASN A 161 -4.44 -0.17 2.53
#